data_AF-A0A2Z6EWA8-F1
#
_entry.id   AF-A0A2Z6EWA8-F1
#
_cell.length_a   1.000
_cell.length_b   1.000
_cell.length_c   1.000
_cell.angle_alpha   90.00
_cell.angle_beta   90.00
_cell.angle_gamma   90.00
#
_symmetry.space_group_name_H-M   'P 1'
#
loop_
_entity.id
_entity.type
_entity.pdbx_description
1 polymer ?
#
loop_
_entity_poly.entity_id
_entity_poly.type
_entity_poly.pdbx_seq_one_letter_code
_entity_poly.pdbx_strand_id
1 'polypeptide(L)'
;MLNSWIVSLLRPLCVAATAFSLGAGCAGSFYYKPRIQKERSALVHYRAQLAMARAQLIEAQAKVVIQTEIQYRERIKLVKEKGETMIKEVPIYVTQADTNRFGVNVGFVRHYNAAFANEPAGLAAEFDRKPAGISLAEIAETNAFNANICHQWREQALGLKAFYRQLRNAQAAASNSLSQ
;
A
#
# COMPACT_ATOMS: atom_id res chain seq x y z
N MET A 1 -36.63 -33.96 -76.82
CA MET A 1 -35.31 -33.33 -77.07
C MET A 1 -35.46 -31.81 -77.16
N LEU A 2 -35.82 -31.14 -76.07
CA LEU A 2 -35.69 -29.69 -75.91
C LEU A 2 -35.03 -29.50 -74.55
N ASN A 3 -33.71 -29.26 -74.51
CA ASN A 3 -32.98 -28.86 -73.29
C ASN A 3 -31.55 -28.38 -73.53
N SER A 4 -30.99 -28.49 -74.75
CA SER A 4 -29.56 -28.19 -74.99
C SER A 4 -29.26 -26.69 -75.22
N TRP A 5 -30.13 -25.95 -75.91
CA TRP A 5 -29.85 -24.56 -76.32
C TRP A 5 -29.99 -23.54 -75.20
N ILE A 6 -30.95 -23.74 -74.29
CA ILE A 6 -31.14 -22.91 -73.09
C ILE A 6 -29.95 -23.08 -72.13
N VAL A 7 -29.47 -24.32 -71.95
CA VAL A 7 -28.29 -24.62 -71.12
C VAL A 7 -27.00 -24.01 -71.69
N SER A 8 -26.89 -23.92 -73.03
CA SER A 8 -25.72 -23.35 -73.71
C SER A 8 -25.62 -21.82 -73.53
N LEU A 9 -26.75 -21.11 -73.45
CA LEU A 9 -26.82 -19.67 -73.17
C LEU A 9 -26.71 -19.31 -71.68
N LEU A 10 -27.19 -20.17 -70.78
CA LEU A 10 -27.11 -19.95 -69.32
C LEU A 10 -25.69 -20.16 -68.75
N ARG A 11 -24.88 -21.04 -69.35
CA ARG A 11 -23.50 -21.32 -68.91
C ARG A 11 -22.57 -20.09 -68.90
N PRO A 12 -22.45 -19.29 -69.97
CA PRO A 12 -21.58 -18.12 -69.95
C PRO A 12 -22.06 -17.03 -68.98
N LEU A 13 -23.38 -16.89 -68.79
CA LEU A 13 -23.96 -15.98 -67.79
C LEU A 13 -23.61 -16.40 -66.36
N CYS A 14 -23.69 -17.69 -66.03
CA CYS A 14 -23.26 -18.22 -64.74
C CYS A 14 -21.76 -18.03 -64.51
N VAL A 15 -20.92 -18.24 -65.53
CA VAL A 15 -19.46 -18.04 -65.43
C VAL A 15 -19.10 -16.55 -65.28
N ALA A 16 -19.79 -15.66 -65.96
CA ALA A 16 -19.60 -14.21 -65.81
C ALA A 16 -20.02 -13.73 -64.42
N ALA A 17 -21.15 -14.22 -63.89
CA ALA A 17 -21.63 -13.88 -62.55
C ALA A 17 -20.66 -14.36 -61.46
N THR A 18 -20.11 -15.56 -61.57
CA THR A 18 -19.11 -16.07 -60.61
C THR A 18 -17.80 -15.28 -60.70
N ALA A 19 -17.30 -14.98 -61.91
CA ALA A 19 -16.10 -14.16 -62.09
C ALA A 19 -16.27 -12.74 -61.51
N PHE A 20 -17.43 -12.12 -61.69
CA PHE A 20 -17.73 -10.80 -61.10
C PHE A 20 -17.78 -10.85 -59.57
N SER A 21 -18.42 -11.88 -58.99
CA SER A 21 -18.49 -12.05 -57.53
C SER A 21 -17.12 -12.29 -56.89
N LEU A 22 -16.23 -13.07 -57.54
CA LEU A 22 -14.84 -13.24 -57.12
C LEU A 22 -14.05 -11.93 -57.27
N GLY A 23 -14.22 -11.21 -58.38
CA GLY A 23 -13.56 -9.93 -58.62
C GLY A 23 -13.90 -8.90 -57.54
N ALA A 24 -15.18 -8.75 -57.19
CA ALA A 24 -15.65 -7.87 -56.13
C ALA A 24 -15.10 -8.29 -54.74
N GLY A 25 -15.10 -9.59 -54.43
CA GLY A 25 -14.52 -10.12 -53.18
C GLY A 25 -13.00 -9.89 -53.07
N CYS A 26 -12.26 -10.10 -54.16
CA CYS A 26 -10.82 -9.83 -54.22
C CYS A 26 -10.51 -8.34 -54.10
N ALA A 27 -11.22 -7.48 -54.83
CA ALA A 27 -11.05 -6.02 -54.76
C ALA A 27 -11.34 -5.48 -53.36
N GLY A 28 -12.42 -5.94 -52.72
CA GLY A 28 -12.72 -5.64 -51.32
C GLY A 28 -11.61 -6.11 -50.37
N SER A 29 -11.13 -7.34 -50.54
CA SER A 29 -10.00 -7.88 -49.76
C SER A 29 -8.74 -7.02 -49.89
N PHE A 30 -8.33 -6.62 -51.10
CA PHE A 30 -7.15 -5.77 -51.30
C PHE A 30 -7.31 -4.36 -50.73
N TYR A 31 -8.52 -3.80 -50.77
CA TYR A 31 -8.80 -2.46 -50.23
C TYR A 31 -8.87 -2.44 -48.69
N TYR A 32 -9.57 -3.40 -48.08
CA TYR A 32 -9.84 -3.39 -46.63
C TYR A 32 -8.75 -4.07 -45.79
N LYS A 33 -8.06 -5.12 -46.29
CA LYS A 33 -7.00 -5.80 -45.53
C LYS A 33 -5.90 -4.89 -44.98
N PRO A 34 -5.28 -3.99 -45.77
CA PRO A 34 -4.22 -3.13 -45.26
C PRO A 34 -4.72 -2.15 -44.19
N ARG A 35 -5.95 -1.65 -44.33
CA ARG A 35 -6.60 -0.79 -43.32
C ARG A 35 -6.84 -1.54 -42.02
N ILE A 36 -7.42 -2.74 -42.09
CA ILE A 36 -7.63 -3.61 -40.93
C ILE A 36 -6.30 -3.98 -40.26
N GLN A 37 -5.27 -4.27 -41.04
CA GLN A 37 -3.94 -4.60 -40.54
C GLN A 37 -3.30 -3.41 -39.81
N LYS A 38 -3.42 -2.20 -40.37
CA LYS A 38 -2.92 -0.96 -39.74
C LYS A 38 -3.57 -0.72 -38.39
N GLU A 39 -4.90 -0.80 -38.32
CA GLU A 39 -5.65 -0.65 -37.06
C GLU A 39 -5.28 -1.74 -36.04
N ARG A 40 -5.12 -2.99 -36.48
CA ARG A 40 -4.66 -4.10 -35.63
C ARG A 40 -3.26 -3.85 -35.08
N SER A 41 -2.32 -3.41 -35.92
CA SER A 41 -0.98 -3.07 -35.45
C SER A 41 -0.99 -1.92 -34.45
N ALA A 42 -1.79 -0.86 -34.70
CA ALA A 42 -1.94 0.25 -33.78
C ALA A 42 -2.49 -0.21 -32.42
N LEU A 43 -3.49 -1.09 -32.42
CA LEU A 43 -4.05 -1.67 -31.20
C LEU A 43 -3.03 -2.54 -30.45
N VAL A 44 -2.22 -3.34 -31.16
CA VAL A 44 -1.15 -4.15 -30.55
C VAL A 44 -0.08 -3.26 -29.91
N HIS A 45 0.37 -2.22 -30.61
CA HIS A 45 1.33 -1.25 -30.06
C HIS A 45 0.78 -0.54 -28.83
N TYR A 46 -0.47 -0.09 -28.89
CA TYR A 46 -1.13 0.56 -27.75
C TYR A 46 -1.24 -0.38 -26.54
N ARG A 47 -1.62 -1.65 -26.75
CA ARG A 47 -1.66 -2.65 -25.68
C ARG A 47 -0.28 -2.93 -25.08
N ALA A 48 0.76 -2.96 -25.92
CA ALA A 48 2.13 -3.12 -25.47
C ALA A 48 2.59 -1.92 -24.61
N GLN A 49 2.30 -0.68 -25.04
CA GLN A 49 2.57 0.53 -24.26
C GLN A 49 1.86 0.50 -22.91
N LEU A 50 0.58 0.11 -22.88
CA LEU A 50 -0.18 -0.01 -21.63
C LEU A 50 0.42 -1.07 -20.69
N ALA A 51 0.83 -2.22 -21.23
CA ALA A 51 1.47 -3.27 -20.45
C ALA A 51 2.81 -2.82 -19.86
N MET A 52 3.63 -2.11 -20.66
CA MET A 52 4.90 -1.54 -20.19
C MET A 52 4.69 -0.49 -19.09
N ALA A 53 3.77 0.45 -19.29
CA ALA A 53 3.46 1.47 -18.29
C ALA A 53 2.95 0.86 -16.97
N ARG A 54 2.12 -0.19 -17.05
CA ARG A 54 1.67 -0.93 -15.87
C ARG A 54 2.82 -1.64 -15.16
N ALA A 55 3.72 -2.30 -15.89
CA ALA A 55 4.88 -2.95 -15.31
C ALA A 55 5.79 -1.95 -14.58
N GLN A 56 6.07 -0.80 -15.21
CA GLN A 56 6.84 0.28 -14.59
C GLN A 56 6.18 0.84 -13.33
N LEU A 57 4.85 1.01 -13.33
CA LEU A 57 4.13 1.45 -12.13
C LEU A 57 4.24 0.42 -11.01
N ILE A 58 4.04 -0.87 -11.29
CA ILE A 58 4.15 -1.95 -10.30
C ILE A 58 5.56 -1.98 -9.71
N GLU A 59 6.59 -1.87 -10.56
CA GLU A 59 7.99 -1.82 -10.12
C GLU A 59 8.26 -0.61 -9.22
N ALA A 60 7.81 0.58 -9.62
CA ALA A 60 7.96 1.81 -8.83
C ALA A 60 7.25 1.69 -7.47
N GLN A 61 6.05 1.13 -7.44
CA GLN A 61 5.30 0.90 -6.20
C GLN A 61 6.01 -0.11 -5.30
N ALA A 62 6.49 -1.23 -5.85
CA ALA A 62 7.23 -2.24 -5.08
C ALA A 62 8.51 -1.66 -4.46
N LYS A 63 9.24 -0.82 -5.21
CA LYS A 63 10.43 -0.13 -4.70
C LYS A 63 10.08 0.80 -3.54
N VAL A 64 8.99 1.57 -3.64
CA VAL A 64 8.52 2.44 -2.55
C VAL A 64 8.17 1.64 -1.30
N VAL A 65 7.45 0.51 -1.44
CA VAL A 65 7.11 -0.37 -0.30
C VAL A 65 8.38 -0.85 0.40
N ILE A 66 9.30 -1.47 -0.35
CA ILE A 66 10.52 -2.06 0.22
C ILE A 66 11.38 -1.00 0.90
N GLN A 67 11.63 0.13 0.23
CA GLN A 67 12.50 1.18 0.77
C GLN A 67 11.93 1.81 2.03
N THR A 68 10.63 2.11 2.04
CA THR A 68 10.01 2.75 3.20
C THR A 68 9.91 1.80 4.40
N GLU A 69 9.62 0.52 4.15
CA GLU A 69 9.60 -0.51 5.17
C GLU A 69 10.96 -0.71 5.84
N ILE A 70 12.03 -0.86 5.06
CA ILE A 70 13.40 -0.95 5.59
C ILE A 70 13.70 0.26 6.46
N GLN A 71 13.45 1.48 5.95
CA GLN A 71 13.78 2.72 6.65
C GLN A 71 13.08 2.86 8.01
N TYR A 72 11.76 2.64 8.08
CA TYR A 72 11.08 2.82 9.37
C TYR A 72 11.39 1.68 10.35
N ARG A 73 11.62 0.45 9.87
CA ARG A 73 12.02 -0.67 10.74
C ARG A 73 13.41 -0.44 11.36
N GLU A 74 14.35 0.11 10.60
CA GLU A 74 15.66 0.50 11.13
C GLU A 74 15.54 1.57 12.22
N ARG A 75 14.71 2.60 11.99
CA ARG A 75 14.46 3.64 13.02
C ARG A 75 13.81 3.07 14.28
N ILE A 76 12.85 2.16 14.14
CA ILE A 76 12.24 1.46 15.28
C ILE A 76 13.29 0.68 16.07
N LYS A 77 14.21 -0.03 15.41
CA LYS A 77 15.31 -0.75 16.07
C LYS A 77 16.19 0.19 16.89
N LEU A 78 16.58 1.33 16.33
CA LEU A 78 17.39 2.34 17.04
C LEU A 78 16.66 2.91 18.26
N VAL A 79 15.35 3.20 18.13
CA VAL A 79 14.53 3.68 19.25
C VAL A 79 14.44 2.61 20.34
N LYS A 80 14.18 1.36 19.95
CA LYS A 80 14.09 0.23 20.88
C LYS A 80 15.37 0.07 21.69
N GLU A 81 16.53 0.06 21.04
CA GLU A 81 17.84 -0.05 21.69
C GLU A 81 18.09 1.09 22.68
N LYS A 82 17.77 2.34 22.30
CA LYS A 82 17.87 3.49 23.21
C LYS A 82 16.95 3.35 24.42
N GLY A 83 15.71 2.93 24.21
CA GLY A 83 14.77 2.73 25.30
C GLY A 83 15.16 1.57 26.24
N GLU A 84 15.70 0.48 25.70
CA GLU A 84 16.24 -0.62 26.53
C GLU A 84 17.40 -0.16 27.42
N THR A 85 18.26 0.73 26.92
CA THR A 85 19.29 1.36 27.75
C THR A 85 18.68 2.22 28.85
N MET A 86 17.71 3.09 28.52
CA MET A 86 17.05 3.93 29.52
C MET A 86 16.35 3.13 30.63
N ILE A 87 15.74 1.99 30.29
CA ILE A 87 15.12 1.08 31.27
C ILE A 87 16.19 0.50 32.21
N LYS A 88 17.34 0.06 31.68
CA LYS A 88 18.46 -0.45 32.50
C LYS A 88 19.07 0.60 33.41
N GLU A 89 18.98 1.88 33.03
CA GLU A 89 19.48 3.00 33.83
C GLU A 89 18.52 3.41 34.95
N VAL A 90 17.28 2.90 35.01
CA VAL A 90 16.30 3.28 36.04
C VAL A 90 16.86 3.16 37.48
N PRO A 91 17.55 2.07 37.88
CA PRO A 91 18.11 1.95 39.23
C PRO A 91 19.22 2.96 39.56
N ILE A 92 19.81 3.60 38.55
CA ILE A 92 20.83 4.66 38.72
C ILE A 92 20.15 5.95 39.16
N TYR A 93 18.96 6.25 38.62
CA TYR A 93 18.21 7.47 38.90
C TYR A 93 17.15 7.32 39.99
N VAL A 94 16.61 6.12 40.16
CA VAL A 94 15.63 5.76 41.18
C VAL A 94 16.24 4.64 42.02
N THR A 95 16.94 5.04 43.07
CA THR A 95 17.70 4.10 43.88
C THR A 95 16.79 3.29 44.81
N GLN A 96 17.31 2.20 45.37
CA GLN A 96 16.60 1.46 46.40
C GLN A 96 16.30 2.33 47.64
N ALA A 97 17.18 3.26 47.98
CA ALA A 97 16.96 4.19 49.09
C ALA A 97 15.77 5.11 48.80
N ASP A 98 15.62 5.59 47.56
CA ASP A 98 14.46 6.38 47.14
C ASP A 98 13.18 5.57 47.22
N THR A 99 13.20 4.32 46.75
CA THR A 99 12.06 3.40 46.81
C THR A 99 11.61 3.11 48.25
N ASN A 100 12.54 3.06 49.20
CA ASN A 100 12.21 2.86 50.61
C ASN A 100 11.68 4.14 51.27
N ARG A 101 12.08 5.32 50.77
CA ARG A 101 11.76 6.62 51.37
C ARG A 101 10.47 7.23 50.81
N PHE A 102 10.19 6.99 49.55
CA PHE A 102 9.11 7.64 48.80
C PHE A 102 8.17 6.59 48.22
N GLY A 103 6.89 6.95 48.13
CA GLY A 103 5.87 6.09 47.55
C GLY A 103 4.70 6.90 47.02
N VAL A 104 3.84 6.23 46.25
CA VAL A 104 2.60 6.82 45.72
C VAL A 104 1.38 6.31 46.48
N ASN A 105 0.31 7.09 46.44
CA ASN A 105 -0.96 6.74 47.05
C ASN A 105 -1.84 5.92 46.09
N VAL A 106 -2.85 5.22 46.61
CA VAL A 106 -3.80 4.43 45.82
C VAL A 106 -4.47 5.28 44.74
N GLY A 107 -4.77 6.54 45.04
CA GLY A 107 -5.38 7.47 44.08
C GLY A 107 -4.51 7.74 42.85
N PHE A 108 -3.18 7.83 43.00
CA PHE A 108 -2.26 7.98 41.88
C PHE A 108 -2.37 6.78 40.94
N VAL A 109 -2.29 5.56 41.48
CA VAL A 109 -2.35 4.32 40.69
C VAL A 109 -3.71 4.18 40.00
N ARG A 110 -4.81 4.46 40.73
CA ARG A 110 -6.16 4.41 40.18
C ARG A 110 -6.32 5.38 39.00
N HIS A 111 -5.87 6.62 39.15
CA HIS A 111 -5.95 7.61 38.08
C HIS A 111 -5.06 7.26 36.88
N TYR A 112 -3.83 6.80 37.15
CA TYR A 112 -2.90 6.34 36.11
C TYR A 112 -3.52 5.20 35.28
N ASN A 113 -4.02 4.15 35.92
CA ASN A 113 -4.64 3.01 35.23
C ASN A 113 -5.87 3.43 34.43
N ALA A 114 -6.70 4.33 34.98
CA ALA A 114 -7.86 4.86 34.28
C ALA A 114 -7.46 5.62 33.01
N ALA A 115 -6.40 6.42 33.06
CA ALA A 115 -5.86 7.11 31.89
C ALA A 115 -5.39 6.13 30.80
N PHE A 116 -4.72 5.03 31.17
CA PHE A 116 -4.32 3.99 30.20
C PHE A 116 -5.49 3.17 29.66
N ALA A 117 -6.54 2.98 30.46
CA ALA A 117 -7.79 2.35 30.03
C ALA A 117 -8.66 3.28 29.15
N ASN A 118 -8.33 4.58 29.09
CA ASN A 118 -9.18 5.61 28.50
C ASN A 118 -10.57 5.65 29.14
N GLU A 119 -10.62 5.53 30.46
CA GLU A 119 -11.84 5.52 31.27
C GLU A 119 -11.72 6.57 32.40
N PRO A 120 -12.84 7.12 32.90
CA PRO A 120 -12.80 8.01 34.05
C PRO A 120 -12.44 7.22 35.32
N ALA A 121 -11.55 7.77 36.15
CA ALA A 121 -11.18 7.16 37.44
C ALA A 121 -12.32 7.16 38.49
N GLY A 122 -13.42 7.86 38.19
CA GLY A 122 -14.53 8.12 39.12
C GLY A 122 -14.21 9.21 40.14
N LEU A 123 -15.07 9.34 41.15
CA LEU A 123 -14.89 10.31 42.23
C LEU A 123 -13.72 9.91 43.15
N ALA A 124 -13.02 10.91 43.66
CA ALA A 124 -12.01 10.72 44.70
C ALA A 124 -12.65 10.12 45.97
N ALA A 125 -11.94 9.20 46.61
CA ALA A 125 -12.39 8.53 47.84
C ALA A 125 -11.30 8.62 48.91
N GLU A 126 -11.69 8.56 50.18
CA GLU A 126 -10.73 8.63 51.30
C GLU A 126 -9.68 7.51 51.23
N PHE A 127 -10.08 6.35 50.71
CA PHE A 127 -9.18 5.22 50.48
C PHE A 127 -8.02 5.55 49.52
N ASP A 128 -8.18 6.52 48.62
CA ASP A 128 -7.12 6.96 47.70
C ASP A 128 -5.89 7.49 48.44
N ARG A 129 -6.04 7.96 49.68
CA ARG A 129 -4.95 8.53 50.47
C ARG A 129 -4.00 7.46 51.04
N LYS A 130 -4.39 6.18 50.99
CA LYS A 130 -3.57 5.08 51.50
C LYS A 130 -2.36 4.82 50.59
N PRO A 131 -1.25 4.25 51.10
CA PRO A 131 -0.13 3.80 50.28
C PRO A 131 -0.55 2.71 49.28
N ALA A 132 -0.06 2.78 48.03
CA ALA A 132 -0.44 1.83 46.97
C ALA A 132 0.37 0.52 46.95
N GLY A 133 1.48 0.45 47.69
CA GLY A 133 2.39 -0.71 47.69
C GLY A 133 3.22 -0.87 46.39
N ILE A 134 3.04 0.00 45.41
CA ILE A 134 3.83 0.05 44.17
C ILE A 134 5.09 0.91 44.40
N SER A 135 6.25 0.39 44.03
CA SER A 135 7.52 1.07 44.20
C SER A 135 7.73 2.18 43.16
N LEU A 136 8.53 3.20 43.50
CA LEU A 136 8.93 4.22 42.52
C LEU A 136 9.76 3.62 41.38
N ALA A 137 10.61 2.62 41.67
CA ALA A 137 11.39 1.92 40.66
C ALA A 137 10.48 1.26 39.62
N GLU A 138 9.44 0.53 40.05
CA GLU A 138 8.47 -0.12 39.16
C GLU A 138 7.72 0.90 38.29
N ILE A 139 7.31 2.04 38.85
CA ILE A 139 6.65 3.11 38.09
C ILE A 139 7.61 3.70 37.04
N ALA A 140 8.87 3.94 37.41
CA ALA A 140 9.88 4.49 36.51
C ALA A 140 10.22 3.52 35.38
N GLU A 141 10.41 2.23 35.67
CA GLU A 141 10.62 1.17 34.67
C GLU A 141 9.44 1.07 33.70
N THR A 142 8.22 1.03 34.24
CA THR A 142 6.99 0.95 33.44
C THR A 142 6.84 2.18 32.54
N ASN A 143 7.09 3.38 33.05
CA ASN A 143 7.02 4.59 32.25
C ASN A 143 8.11 4.66 31.18
N ALA A 144 9.34 4.25 31.49
CA ALA A 144 10.42 4.18 30.50
C ALA A 144 10.10 3.18 29.38
N PHE A 145 9.53 2.02 29.75
CA PHE A 145 9.03 1.04 28.79
C PHE A 145 7.92 1.60 27.91
N ASN A 146 6.89 2.21 28.51
CA ASN A 146 5.77 2.79 27.78
C ASN A 146 6.23 3.91 26.83
N ALA A 147 7.15 4.78 27.27
CA ALA A 147 7.74 5.81 26.42
C ALA A 147 8.49 5.20 25.23
N ASN A 148 9.27 4.13 25.45
CA ASN A 148 9.96 3.41 24.38
C ASN A 148 8.98 2.87 23.33
N ILE A 149 7.90 2.21 23.76
CA ILE A 149 6.86 1.72 22.84
C ILE A 149 6.21 2.88 22.08
N CYS A 150 5.84 3.97 22.75
CA CYS A 150 5.28 5.16 22.11
C CYS A 150 6.20 5.74 21.02
N HIS A 151 7.51 5.80 21.26
CA HIS A 151 8.46 6.26 20.26
C HIS A 151 8.57 5.29 19.06
N GLN A 152 8.48 3.97 19.29
CA GLN A 152 8.46 2.99 18.19
C GLN A 152 7.21 3.16 17.31
N TRP A 153 6.04 3.32 17.93
CA TRP A 153 4.79 3.60 17.22
C TRP A 153 4.85 4.90 16.42
N ARG A 154 5.48 5.94 16.97
CA ARG A 154 5.73 7.20 16.26
C ARG A 154 6.57 6.98 15.00
N GLU A 155 7.65 6.22 15.07
CA GLU A 155 8.50 5.93 13.91
C GLU A 155 7.77 5.13 12.83
N GLN A 156 6.93 4.17 13.23
CA GLN A 156 6.05 3.45 12.32
C GLN A 156 5.06 4.40 11.62
N ALA A 157 4.37 5.25 12.38
CA ALA A 157 3.40 6.20 11.83
C ALA A 157 4.05 7.20 10.85
N LEU A 158 5.26 7.70 11.17
CA LEU A 158 6.03 8.55 10.27
C LEU A 158 6.45 7.80 9.00
N GLY A 159 6.86 6.53 9.14
CA GLY A 159 7.17 5.64 8.01
C GLY A 159 5.99 5.45 7.07
N LEU A 160 4.82 5.10 7.61
CA LEU A 160 3.59 4.90 6.83
C LEU A 160 3.13 6.20 6.14
N LYS A 161 3.28 7.35 6.80
CA LYS A 161 3.01 8.66 6.20
C LYS A 161 3.94 8.95 5.02
N ALA A 162 5.23 8.63 5.14
CA ALA A 162 6.20 8.79 4.06
C ALA A 162 5.88 7.83 2.90
N PHE A 163 5.59 6.57 3.21
CA PHE A 163 5.13 5.56 2.25
C PHE A 163 3.94 6.05 1.43
N TYR A 164 2.87 6.49 2.09
CA TYR A 164 1.67 6.96 1.40
C TYR A 164 1.96 8.14 0.46
N ARG A 165 2.79 9.10 0.88
CA ARG A 165 3.20 10.24 0.05
C ARG A 165 3.98 9.78 -1.19
N GLN A 166 4.94 8.88 -1.03
CA GLN A 166 5.73 8.37 -2.15
C GLN A 166 4.89 7.53 -3.11
N LEU A 167 3.95 6.73 -2.60
CA LEU A 167 3.04 5.94 -3.41
C LEU A 167 2.16 6.83 -4.30
N ARG A 168 1.61 7.91 -3.74
CA ARG A 168 0.84 8.91 -4.51
C ARG A 168 1.68 9.57 -5.60
N ASN A 169 2.94 9.89 -5.31
CA ASN A 169 3.83 10.50 -6.29
C ASN A 169 4.16 9.54 -7.44
N ALA A 170 4.42 8.27 -7.14
CA ALA A 170 4.65 7.24 -8.16
C ALA A 170 3.43 7.05 -9.07
N GLN A 171 2.22 7.06 -8.49
CA GLN A 171 0.98 6.98 -9.26
C GLN A 171 0.72 8.22 -10.12
N ALA A 172 0.99 9.42 -9.60
CA ALA A 172 0.86 10.66 -10.37
C ALA A 172 1.85 10.71 -11.55
N ALA A 173 3.10 10.29 -11.33
CA ALA A 173 4.11 10.21 -12.38
C ALA A 173 3.69 9.25 -13.51
N ALA A 174 3.18 8.06 -13.16
CA ALA A 174 2.69 7.09 -14.14
C ALA A 174 1.43 7.55 -14.90
N SER A 175 0.58 8.35 -14.26
CA SER A 175 -0.62 8.92 -14.90
C SER A 175 -0.22 9.96 -15.95
N ASN A 176 0.77 10.80 -15.66
CA ASN A 176 1.27 11.81 -16.59
C ASN A 176 1.95 11.17 -17.81
N SER A 177 2.71 10.08 -17.63
CA SER A 177 3.36 9.37 -18.75
C SER A 177 2.41 8.65 -19.70
N LEU A 178 1.17 8.39 -19.27
CA LEU A 178 0.13 7.79 -20.12
C LEU A 178 -0.68 8.84 -20.91
N SER A 179 -0.58 10.12 -20.52
CA SER A 179 -1.28 11.25 -21.15
C SER A 179 -0.48 12.00 -22.21
N GLN A 180 0.81 11.67 -22.36
CA GLN A 180 1.72 12.19 -23.38
C GLN A 180 1.90 11.16 -24.50
#